data_AF-A0A7J3X4S0-F1
#
_entry.id   AF-A0A7J3X4S0-F1
#
_cell.length_a   1.000
_cell.length_b   1.000
_cell.length_c   1.000
_cell.angle_alpha   90.00
_cell.angle_beta   90.00
_cell.angle_gamma   90.00
#
_symmetry.space_group_name_H-M   'P 1'
#
loop_
_entity.id
_entity.type
_entity.pdbx_description
1 polymer ?
#
loop_
_entity_poly.entity_id
_entity_poly.type
_entity_poly.pdbx_seq_one_letter_code
_entity_poly.pdbx_strand_id
1 'polypeptide(L)'
;MSLAERANTVRELFEQVDRLWDSYVGEVKKVLREWGRLRPLLAERLSVLRSRIASNLEEMQELNLKLELGLVDEAKARRRLEELNAETPKLVRELEELWVLTERITRDSILHMKRAGIPVDISEEDVVSKEREAEECFKASVISRETFERLKEILAEQLAALKPLSPD
;
A
#
# COMPACT_ATOMS: atom_id res chain seq x y z
N MET A 1 50.20 -3.48 -22.85
CA MET A 1 48.84 -3.66 -23.38
C MET A 1 48.62 -2.65 -24.50
N SER A 2 48.24 -3.09 -25.70
CA SER A 2 48.00 -2.23 -26.86
C SER A 2 46.70 -1.41 -26.71
N LEU A 3 46.55 -0.36 -27.52
CA LEU A 3 45.30 0.41 -27.59
C LEU A 3 44.11 -0.50 -27.96
N ALA A 4 44.33 -1.47 -28.84
CA ALA A 4 43.33 -2.44 -29.27
C ALA A 4 42.91 -3.38 -28.12
N GLU A 5 43.86 -3.87 -27.32
CA GLU A 5 43.57 -4.70 -26.13
C GLU A 5 42.74 -3.92 -25.08
N ARG A 6 43.05 -2.63 -24.87
CA ARG A 6 42.26 -1.74 -24.00
C ARG A 6 40.84 -1.55 -24.52
N ALA A 7 40.68 -1.31 -25.82
CA ALA A 7 39.37 -1.14 -26.44
C ALA A 7 38.52 -2.42 -26.33
N ASN A 8 39.13 -3.59 -26.55
CA ASN A 8 38.46 -4.88 -26.37
C ASN A 8 38.03 -5.11 -24.92
N THR A 9 38.87 -4.77 -23.94
CA THR A 9 38.52 -4.87 -22.52
C THR A 9 37.28 -4.03 -22.21
N VAL A 10 37.21 -2.79 -22.70
CA VAL A 10 36.05 -1.91 -22.50
C VAL A 10 34.79 -2.50 -23.13
N ARG A 11 34.89 -3.06 -24.34
CA ARG A 11 33.76 -3.73 -24.99
C ARG A 11 33.25 -4.91 -24.17
N GLU A 12 34.14 -5.75 -23.65
CA GLU A 12 33.77 -6.90 -22.81
C GLU A 12 33.10 -6.46 -21.50
N LEU A 13 33.48 -5.31 -20.94
CA LEU A 13 32.80 -4.73 -19.78
C LEU A 13 31.38 -4.27 -20.11
N PHE A 14 31.15 -3.65 -21.27
CA PHE A 14 29.79 -3.33 -21.71
C PHE A 14 28.92 -4.57 -21.87
N GLU A 15 29.44 -5.63 -22.49
CA GLU A 15 28.71 -6.90 -22.61
C GLU A 15 28.37 -7.52 -21.24
N GLN A 16 29.21 -7.31 -20.21
CA GLN A 16 28.90 -7.73 -18.85
C GLN A 16 27.77 -6.90 -18.24
N VAL A 17 27.79 -5.58 -18.44
CA VAL A 17 26.71 -4.68 -17.99
C VAL A 17 25.39 -5.06 -18.64
N ASP A 18 25.38 -5.35 -19.94
CA ASP A 18 24.17 -5.76 -20.66
C ASP A 18 23.59 -7.07 -20.09
N ARG A 19 24.44 -8.06 -19.80
CA ARG A 19 23.99 -9.32 -19.16
C ARG A 19 23.40 -9.10 -17.77
N LEU A 20 24.01 -8.23 -16.97
CA LEU A 20 23.48 -7.88 -15.64
C LEU A 20 22.14 -7.15 -15.76
N TRP A 21 22.02 -6.26 -16.75
CA TRP A 21 20.78 -5.55 -17.04
C TRP A 21 19.65 -6.50 -17.44
N ASP A 22 19.92 -7.42 -18.36
CA ASP A 22 18.94 -8.43 -18.79
C ASP A 22 18.48 -9.30 -17.62
N SER A 23 19.40 -9.71 -16.74
CA SER A 23 19.07 -10.43 -15.52
C SER A 23 18.17 -9.60 -14.60
N TYR A 24 18.50 -8.33 -14.38
CA TYR A 24 17.70 -7.41 -13.57
C TYR A 24 16.28 -7.26 -14.14
N VAL A 25 16.16 -6.99 -15.44
CA VAL A 25 14.85 -6.85 -16.12
C VAL A 25 14.05 -8.16 -16.01
N GLY A 26 14.72 -9.31 -16.13
CA GLY A 26 14.11 -10.63 -15.94
C GLY A 26 13.53 -10.82 -14.54
N GLU A 27 14.26 -10.45 -13.50
CA GLU A 27 13.79 -10.53 -12.11
C GLU A 27 12.67 -9.54 -11.82
N VAL A 28 12.76 -8.29 -12.31
CA VAL A 28 11.67 -7.31 -12.21
C VAL A 28 10.38 -7.87 -12.80
N LYS A 29 10.43 -8.46 -14.00
CA LYS A 29 9.24 -9.09 -14.62
C LYS A 29 8.68 -10.25 -13.80
N LYS A 30 9.50 -11.00 -13.06
CA LYS A 30 9.01 -12.05 -12.15
C LYS A 30 8.28 -11.43 -10.95
N VAL A 31 8.91 -10.46 -10.28
CA VAL A 31 8.32 -9.76 -9.13
C VAL A 31 7.01 -9.08 -9.52
N LEU A 32 6.97 -8.39 -10.66
CA LEU A 32 5.76 -7.71 -11.13
C LEU A 32 4.61 -8.68 -11.45
N ARG A 33 4.91 -9.90 -11.93
CA ARG A 33 3.88 -10.93 -12.13
C ARG A 33 3.31 -11.43 -10.81
N GLU A 34 4.15 -11.68 -9.81
CA GLU A 34 3.67 -12.07 -8.48
C GLU A 34 2.89 -10.93 -7.83
N TRP A 35 3.36 -9.69 -7.98
CA TRP A 35 2.64 -8.51 -7.52
C TRP A 35 1.26 -8.38 -8.18
N GLY A 36 1.17 -8.55 -9.50
CA GLY A 36 -0.10 -8.52 -10.22
C GLY A 36 -1.12 -9.56 -9.76
N ARG A 37 -0.66 -10.70 -9.21
CA ARG A 37 -1.53 -11.72 -8.60
C ARG A 37 -1.94 -11.37 -7.18
N LEU A 38 -1.02 -10.82 -6.39
CA LEU A 38 -1.25 -10.51 -4.97
C LEU A 38 -2.08 -9.23 -4.78
N ARG A 39 -1.87 -8.21 -5.63
CA ARG A 39 -2.53 -6.90 -5.55
C ARG A 39 -4.07 -6.99 -5.41
N PRO A 40 -4.81 -7.73 -6.25
CA PRO A 40 -6.26 -7.83 -6.09
C PRO A 40 -6.69 -8.50 -4.78
N LEU A 41 -5.94 -9.50 -4.30
CA LEU A 41 -6.23 -10.19 -3.04
C LEU A 41 -6.05 -9.27 -1.83
N LEU A 42 -5.00 -8.43 -1.85
CA LEU A 42 -4.79 -7.42 -0.82
C LEU A 42 -5.88 -6.34 -0.88
N ALA A 43 -6.27 -5.88 -2.06
CA ALA A 43 -7.34 -4.90 -2.22
C ALA A 43 -8.67 -5.42 -1.64
N GLU A 44 -9.03 -6.68 -1.92
CA GLU A 44 -10.19 -7.34 -1.35
C GLU A 44 -10.09 -7.43 0.19
N ARG A 45 -8.95 -7.89 0.72
CA ARG A 45 -8.74 -8.00 2.16
C ARG A 45 -8.86 -6.64 2.87
N LEU A 46 -8.25 -5.60 2.31
CA LEU A 46 -8.35 -4.23 2.83
C LEU A 46 -9.79 -3.73 2.84
N SER A 47 -10.55 -3.98 1.76
CA SER A 47 -11.97 -3.61 1.69
C SER A 47 -12.80 -4.30 2.77
N VAL A 48 -12.62 -5.61 2.95
CA VAL A 48 -13.30 -6.40 4.01
C VAL A 48 -12.97 -5.88 5.40
N LEU A 49 -11.69 -5.59 5.68
CA LEU A 49 -11.26 -5.07 6.97
C LEU A 49 -11.89 -3.71 7.26
N ARG A 50 -11.85 -2.77 6.31
CA ARG A 50 -12.47 -1.44 6.46
C ARG A 50 -13.96 -1.53 6.75
N SER A 51 -14.69 -2.33 5.98
CA SER A 51 -16.14 -2.51 6.14
C SER A 51 -16.47 -3.07 7.53
N ARG A 52 -15.71 -4.08 7.99
CA ARG A 52 -15.91 -4.68 9.32
C ARG A 52 -15.58 -3.71 10.45
N ILE A 53 -14.50 -2.93 10.33
CA ILE A 53 -14.14 -1.92 11.32
C ILE A 53 -15.22 -0.83 11.39
N ALA A 54 -15.65 -0.29 10.25
CA ALA A 54 -16.71 0.72 10.20
C ALA A 54 -18.00 0.20 10.85
N SER A 55 -18.42 -1.01 10.50
CA SER A 55 -19.61 -1.65 11.10
C SER A 55 -19.46 -1.84 12.61
N ASN A 56 -18.29 -2.26 13.10
CA ASN A 56 -18.05 -2.40 14.54
C ASN A 56 -18.11 -1.04 15.26
N LEU A 57 -17.52 0.01 14.68
CA LEU A 57 -17.53 1.36 15.26
C LEU A 57 -18.96 1.93 15.32
N GLU A 58 -19.75 1.75 14.26
CA GLU A 58 -21.16 2.12 14.23
C GLU A 58 -21.98 1.36 15.30
N GLU A 59 -21.79 0.03 15.39
CA GLU A 59 -22.47 -0.79 16.41
C GLU A 59 -22.11 -0.33 17.83
N MET A 60 -20.82 -0.03 18.08
CA MET A 60 -20.38 0.50 19.37
C MET A 60 -21.04 1.85 19.68
N GLN A 61 -21.09 2.77 18.71
CA GLN A 61 -21.74 4.08 18.89
C GLN A 61 -23.24 3.93 19.19
N GLU A 62 -23.92 3.07 18.46
CA GLU A 62 -25.35 2.80 18.66
C GLU A 62 -25.63 2.16 20.03
N LEU A 63 -24.83 1.18 20.45
CA LEU A 63 -24.97 0.52 21.75
C LEU A 63 -24.73 1.49 22.90
N ASN A 64 -23.72 2.35 22.80
CA ASN A 64 -23.46 3.39 23.82
C ASN A 64 -24.64 4.35 23.95
N LEU A 65 -25.19 4.84 22.83
CA LEU A 65 -26.36 5.73 22.86
C LEU A 65 -27.60 5.03 23.46
N LYS A 66 -27.84 3.77 23.08
CA LYS A 66 -28.96 2.99 23.63
C LYS A 66 -28.81 2.72 25.13
N LEU A 67 -27.59 2.49 25.60
CA LEU A 67 -27.27 2.36 27.02
C LEU A 67 -27.53 3.66 27.78
N GLU A 68 -27.05 4.79 27.26
CA GLU A 68 -27.28 6.12 27.85
C GLU A 68 -28.77 6.45 27.99
N LEU A 69 -29.58 6.02 27.02
CA LEU A 69 -31.03 6.21 27.01
C LEU A 69 -31.82 5.14 27.79
N GLY A 70 -31.15 4.11 28.32
CA GLY A 70 -31.80 3.00 29.03
C GLY A 70 -32.70 2.13 28.13
N LEU A 71 -32.44 2.09 26.82
CA LEU A 71 -33.26 1.40 25.83
C LEU A 71 -32.89 -0.08 25.63
N VAL A 72 -31.82 -0.54 26.27
CA VAL A 72 -31.29 -1.90 26.15
C VAL A 72 -30.88 -2.45 27.50
N ASP A 73 -30.83 -3.78 27.61
CA ASP A 73 -30.29 -4.47 28.77
C ASP A 73 -28.80 -4.14 28.96
N GLU A 74 -28.46 -3.63 30.14
CA GLU A 74 -27.11 -3.14 30.43
C GLU A 74 -26.07 -4.25 30.38
N ALA A 75 -26.36 -5.41 30.96
CA ALA A 75 -25.41 -6.52 31.01
C ALA A 75 -25.10 -7.06 29.61
N LYS A 76 -26.13 -7.24 28.77
CA LYS A 76 -25.98 -7.69 27.39
C LYS A 76 -25.23 -6.68 26.53
N ALA A 77 -25.56 -5.39 26.65
CA ALA A 77 -24.91 -4.34 25.87
C ALA A 77 -23.43 -4.18 26.26
N ARG A 78 -23.10 -4.19 27.56
CA ARG A 78 -21.71 -4.13 28.05
C ARG A 78 -20.88 -5.31 27.54
N ARG A 79 -21.42 -6.53 27.58
CA ARG A 79 -20.74 -7.72 27.04
C ARG A 79 -20.44 -7.58 25.55
N ARG A 80 -21.39 -7.10 24.76
CA ARG A 80 -21.19 -6.89 23.32
C ARG A 80 -20.15 -5.80 23.04
N LEU A 81 -20.18 -4.71 23.81
CA LEU A 81 -19.16 -3.66 23.74
C LEU A 81 -17.77 -4.19 24.08
N GLU A 82 -17.63 -5.07 25.08
CA GLU A 82 -16.35 -5.71 25.41
C GLU A 82 -15.82 -6.58 24.26
N GLU A 83 -16.69 -7.36 23.61
CA GLU A 83 -16.34 -8.16 22.42
C GLU A 83 -15.84 -7.26 21.27
N LEU A 84 -16.59 -6.21 20.94
CA LEU A 84 -16.23 -5.26 19.88
C LEU A 84 -14.93 -4.51 20.22
N ASN A 85 -14.74 -4.08 21.47
CA ASN A 85 -13.52 -3.43 21.94
C ASN A 85 -12.29 -4.36 21.90
N ALA A 86 -12.48 -5.68 22.03
CA ALA A 86 -11.39 -6.65 21.93
C ALA A 86 -11.06 -7.02 20.47
N GLU A 87 -12.04 -6.99 19.58
CA GLU A 87 -11.90 -7.37 18.17
C GLU A 87 -11.39 -6.21 17.30
N THR A 88 -12.03 -5.05 17.38
CA THR A 88 -11.77 -3.90 16.50
C THR A 88 -10.29 -3.48 16.46
N PRO A 89 -9.56 -3.39 17.60
CA PRO A 89 -8.14 -3.04 17.56
C PRO A 89 -7.26 -4.04 16.79
N LYS A 90 -7.65 -5.32 16.74
CA LYS A 90 -6.92 -6.35 15.98
C LYS A 90 -7.12 -6.16 14.47
N LEU A 91 -8.36 -5.89 14.07
CA LEU A 91 -8.70 -5.59 12.68
C LEU A 91 -8.02 -4.31 12.20
N VAL A 92 -8.02 -3.26 13.03
CA VAL A 92 -7.34 -2.00 12.73
C VAL A 92 -5.84 -2.23 12.51
N ARG A 93 -5.16 -2.93 13.42
CA ARG A 93 -3.72 -3.24 13.23
C ARG A 93 -3.45 -3.99 11.94
N GLU A 94 -4.23 -5.02 11.65
CA GLU A 94 -4.08 -5.78 10.40
C GLU A 94 -4.30 -4.90 9.16
N LEU A 95 -5.33 -4.05 9.19
CA LEU A 95 -5.62 -3.10 8.11
C LEU A 95 -4.43 -2.16 7.88
N GLU A 96 -3.94 -1.53 8.94
CA GLU A 96 -2.86 -0.55 8.88
C GLU A 96 -1.56 -1.18 8.34
N GLU A 97 -1.19 -2.35 8.86
CA GLU A 97 -0.01 -3.09 8.43
C GLU A 97 -0.09 -3.47 6.94
N LEU A 98 -1.22 -4.06 6.51
CA LEU A 98 -1.41 -4.48 5.12
C LEU A 98 -1.48 -3.30 4.16
N TRP A 99 -2.10 -2.20 4.56
CA TRP A 99 -2.24 -1.03 3.68
C TRP A 99 -0.89 -0.36 3.45
N VAL A 100 -0.13 -0.12 4.51
CA VAL A 100 1.22 0.44 4.42
C VAL A 100 2.13 -0.46 3.58
N LEU A 101 2.07 -1.78 3.76
CA LEU A 101 2.85 -2.72 2.97
C LEU A 101 2.45 -2.68 1.48
N THR A 102 1.15 -2.67 1.20
CA THR A 102 0.60 -2.58 -0.17
C THR A 102 1.11 -1.33 -0.88
N GLU A 103 1.06 -0.17 -0.23
CA GLU A 103 1.51 1.08 -0.84
C GLU A 103 3.04 1.15 -1.00
N ARG A 104 3.80 0.51 -0.12
CA ARG A 104 5.26 0.38 -0.30
C ARG A 104 5.61 -0.47 -1.51
N ILE A 105 4.98 -1.65 -1.64
CA ILE A 105 5.19 -2.52 -2.80
C ILE A 105 4.76 -1.80 -4.09
N THR A 106 3.67 -1.04 -4.03
CA THR A 106 3.21 -0.22 -5.15
C THR A 106 4.26 0.81 -5.56
N ARG A 107 4.81 1.58 -4.61
CA ARG A 107 5.93 2.51 -4.84
C ARG A 107 7.11 1.80 -5.51
N ASP A 108 7.52 0.66 -4.96
CA ASP A 108 8.68 -0.07 -5.46
C ASP A 108 8.41 -0.60 -6.89
N SER A 109 7.20 -1.05 -7.17
CA SER A 109 6.80 -1.49 -8.51
C SER A 109 6.90 -0.35 -9.53
N ILE A 110 6.46 0.87 -9.20
CA ILE A 110 6.56 2.04 -10.08
C ILE A 110 8.03 2.34 -10.39
N LEU A 111 8.89 2.37 -9.36
CA LEU A 111 10.31 2.63 -9.52
C LEU A 111 10.99 1.58 -10.41
N HIS A 112 10.70 0.30 -10.17
CA HIS A 112 11.32 -0.79 -10.90
C HIS A 112 10.79 -0.93 -12.32
N MET A 113 9.51 -0.64 -12.57
CA MET A 113 8.96 -0.55 -13.93
C MET A 113 9.68 0.53 -14.73
N LYS A 114 9.80 1.75 -14.18
CA LYS A 114 10.53 2.84 -14.84
C LYS A 114 11.97 2.48 -15.15
N ARG A 115 12.69 1.96 -14.16
CA ARG A 115 14.09 1.52 -14.33
C ARG A 115 14.18 0.47 -15.44
N ALA A 116 13.35 -0.56 -15.42
CA ALA A 116 13.38 -1.64 -16.40
C ALA A 116 12.82 -1.26 -17.79
N GLY A 117 12.39 -0.01 -18.01
CA GLY A 117 11.77 0.42 -19.26
C GLY A 117 10.39 -0.22 -19.52
N ILE A 118 9.71 -0.66 -18.46
CA ILE A 118 8.37 -1.25 -18.52
C ILE A 118 7.35 -0.13 -18.31
N PRO A 119 6.28 -0.03 -19.12
CA PRO A 119 5.20 0.93 -18.89
C PRO A 119 4.60 0.77 -17.48
N VAL A 120 4.42 1.90 -16.79
CA VAL A 120 3.79 1.92 -15.47
C VAL A 120 2.29 1.71 -15.62
N ASP A 121 1.71 0.84 -14.81
CA ASP A 121 0.29 0.44 -14.86
C ASP A 121 -0.59 1.19 -13.84
N ILE A 122 -0.07 2.26 -13.25
CA ILE A 122 -0.72 3.09 -12.23
C ILE A 122 -0.68 4.54 -12.68
N SER A 123 -1.82 5.20 -12.63
CA SER A 123 -1.97 6.61 -12.98
C SER A 123 -1.83 7.53 -11.77
N GLU A 124 -1.62 8.81 -12.01
CA GLU A 124 -1.68 9.85 -10.97
C GLU A 124 -3.06 9.89 -10.29
N GLU A 125 -4.14 9.69 -11.07
CA GLU A 125 -5.51 9.67 -10.56
C GLU A 125 -5.73 8.52 -9.57
N ASP A 126 -5.14 7.34 -9.82
CA ASP A 126 -5.20 6.20 -8.88
C ASP A 126 -4.58 6.55 -7.53
N VAL A 127 -3.43 7.25 -7.54
CA VAL A 127 -2.74 7.63 -6.30
C VAL A 127 -3.52 8.70 -5.55
N VAL A 128 -4.07 9.70 -6.24
CA VAL A 128 -4.93 10.73 -5.64
C VAL A 128 -6.21 10.13 -5.07
N SER A 129 -6.78 9.11 -5.72
CA SER A 129 -7.94 8.38 -5.19
C SER A 129 -7.61 7.71 -3.85
N LYS A 130 -6.44 7.07 -3.75
CA LYS A 130 -5.96 6.46 -2.50
C LYS A 130 -5.67 7.48 -1.40
N GLU A 131 -5.18 8.67 -1.74
CA GLU A 131 -5.01 9.76 -0.76
C GLU A 131 -6.36 10.17 -0.15
N ARG A 132 -7.40 10.33 -0.98
CA ARG A 132 -8.75 10.63 -0.49
C ARG A 132 -9.29 9.50 0.39
N GLU A 133 -9.08 8.25 -0.01
CA GLU A 133 -9.50 7.09 0.77
C GLU A 133 -8.81 7.07 2.16
N ALA A 134 -7.52 7.41 2.22
CA ALA A 134 -6.77 7.54 3.48
C ALA A 134 -7.32 8.67 4.35
N GLU A 135 -7.66 9.83 3.77
CA GLU A 135 -8.28 10.94 4.50
C GLU A 135 -9.66 10.56 5.06
N GLU A 136 -10.50 9.87 4.28
CA GLU A 136 -11.81 9.42 4.71
C GLU A 136 -11.71 8.42 5.85
N CYS A 137 -10.82 7.43 5.74
CA CYS A 137 -10.57 6.46 6.80
C CYS A 137 -10.06 7.13 8.08
N PHE A 138 -9.19 8.14 7.96
CA PHE A 138 -8.70 8.89 9.12
C PHE A 138 -9.80 9.71 9.78
N LYS A 139 -10.63 10.43 9.00
CA LYS A 139 -11.78 11.19 9.51
C LYS A 139 -12.80 10.28 10.22
N ALA A 140 -12.98 9.07 9.71
CA ALA A 140 -13.85 8.04 10.30
C ALA A 140 -13.21 7.30 11.49
N SER A 141 -11.99 7.66 11.92
CA SER A 141 -11.25 6.97 12.99
C SER A 141 -11.01 5.46 12.72
N VAL A 142 -11.00 5.05 11.45
CA VAL A 142 -10.72 3.67 11.02
C VAL A 142 -9.22 3.36 11.09
N ILE A 143 -8.38 4.38 10.88
CA ILE A 143 -6.92 4.28 10.98
C ILE A 143 -6.38 5.34 11.96
N SER A 144 -5.23 5.05 12.53
CA SER A 144 -4.52 5.98 13.41
C SER A 144 -3.89 7.14 12.63
N ARG A 145 -3.54 8.22 13.36
CA ARG A 145 -2.78 9.34 12.81
C ARG A 145 -1.41 8.90 12.27
N GLU A 146 -0.73 8.00 12.98
CA GLU A 146 0.59 7.50 12.55
C GLU A 146 0.51 6.83 11.18
N THR A 147 -0.46 5.93 11.00
CA THR A 147 -0.68 5.26 9.72
C THR A 147 -1.07 6.24 8.63
N PHE A 148 -1.95 7.19 8.93
CA PHE A 148 -2.37 8.21 7.97
C PHE A 148 -1.19 9.03 7.43
N GLU A 149 -0.33 9.55 8.31
CA GLU A 149 0.85 10.33 7.88
C GLU A 149 1.82 9.46 7.07
N ARG A 150 2.03 8.20 7.49
CA ARG A 150 2.90 7.27 6.77
C ARG A 150 2.37 6.93 5.38
N LEU A 151 1.05 6.77 5.23
CA LEU A 151 0.42 6.57 3.93
C LEU A 151 0.60 7.79 3.05
N LYS A 152 0.41 9.01 3.59
CA LYS A 152 0.65 10.25 2.85
C LYS A 152 2.08 10.36 2.33
N GLU A 153 3.07 10.04 3.17
CA GLU A 153 4.48 10.04 2.75
C GLU A 153 4.71 9.07 1.58
N ILE A 154 4.21 7.84 1.68
CA ILE A 154 4.37 6.82 0.63
C ILE A 154 3.65 7.24 -0.67
N LEU A 155 2.44 7.78 -0.57
CA LEU A 155 1.66 8.23 -1.74
C LEU A 155 2.32 9.44 -2.42
N ALA A 156 2.90 10.36 -1.65
CA ALA A 156 3.71 11.44 -2.19
C ALA A 156 4.96 10.93 -2.92
N GLU A 157 5.62 9.90 -2.37
CA GLU A 157 6.73 9.22 -3.06
C GLU A 157 6.27 8.55 -4.38
N GLN A 158 5.08 7.94 -4.42
CA GLN A 158 4.51 7.38 -5.65
C GLN A 158 4.25 8.47 -6.69
N LEU A 159 3.63 9.59 -6.31
CA LEU A 159 3.42 10.74 -7.21
C LEU A 159 4.73 11.30 -7.76
N ALA A 160 5.73 11.47 -6.89
CA ALA A 160 7.06 11.90 -7.31
C ALA A 160 7.69 10.90 -8.28
N ALA A 161 7.55 9.60 -8.01
CA ALA A 161 8.03 8.53 -8.87
C ALA A 161 7.29 8.45 -10.20
N LEU A 162 6.05 8.93 -10.32
CA LEU A 162 5.27 8.96 -11.57
C LEU A 162 5.66 10.11 -12.50
N LYS A 163 6.16 11.23 -11.97
CA LYS A 163 6.62 12.36 -12.80
C LYS A 163 7.71 11.93 -13.81
N PRO A 164 7.70 12.45 -15.04
CA PRO A 164 8.81 12.22 -15.96
C PRO A 164 10.11 12.67 -15.30
N LEU A 165 11.22 11.97 -15.55
CA LEU A 165 12.53 12.57 -15.32
C LEU A 165 12.57 13.81 -16.21
N SER A 166 12.63 15.00 -15.60
CA SER A 166 12.79 16.24 -16.35
C SER A 166 13.95 16.04 -17.33
N PRO A 167 13.78 16.32 -18.63
CA PRO A 167 14.92 16.45 -19.50
C PRO A 167 15.65 17.74 -19.08
N ASP A 168 16.80 17.57 -18.42
CA ASP A 168 17.80 18.63 -18.31
C ASP A 168 18.37 18.97 -19.71
#